data_AF-A0A5C8BGY8-F1
#
_entry.id   AF-A0A5C8BGY8-F1
#
_cell.length_a   1.000
_cell.length_b   1.000
_cell.length_c   1.000
_cell.angle_alpha   90.00
_cell.angle_beta   90.00
_cell.angle_gamma   90.00
#
_symmetry.space_group_name_H-M   'P 1'
#
loop_
_entity.id
_entity.type
_entity.pdbx_description
1 polymer ?
#
loop_
_entity_poly.entity_id
_entity_poly.type
_entity_poly.pdbx_seq_one_letter_code
_entity_poly.pdbx_strand_id
1 'polypeptide(L)'
;QDNGGNDVMKLGEGIKKEDLWFKKEGKDLTINNLTNQDQMTVKNWYSGSANKIEQIELADGGHISNISIDLLVQAMATFDVKPMAETSLTPSQQNTIQAALANTWVDPTK
;
A
#
# COMPACT_ATOMS: atom_id res chain seq x y z
N GLN A 1 20.63 -11.10 -20.70
CA GLN A 1 19.21 -10.77 -20.92
C GLN A 1 18.64 -10.54 -19.54
N ASP A 2 18.54 -9.28 -19.10
CA ASP A 2 17.94 -8.97 -17.79
C ASP A 2 16.42 -9.08 -17.99
N ASN A 3 15.88 -10.20 -17.57
CA ASN A 3 14.56 -10.68 -17.93
C ASN A 3 13.59 -10.36 -16.79
N GLY A 4 12.98 -9.17 -16.82
CA GLY A 4 11.92 -8.75 -15.90
C GLY A 4 12.41 -8.58 -14.46
N GLY A 5 12.82 -7.36 -14.10
CA GLY A 5 13.30 -7.04 -12.75
C GLY A 5 12.28 -7.45 -11.69
N ASN A 6 12.77 -7.95 -10.56
CA ASN A 6 11.99 -8.08 -9.33
C ASN A 6 12.23 -6.80 -8.54
N ASP A 7 11.48 -5.74 -8.86
CA ASP A 7 11.63 -4.44 -8.24
C ASP A 7 11.06 -4.48 -6.82
N VAL A 8 11.90 -4.06 -5.85
CA VAL A 8 11.52 -3.99 -4.44
C VAL A 8 11.67 -2.56 -3.94
N MET A 9 10.56 -1.96 -3.53
CA MET A 9 10.55 -0.66 -2.84
C MET A 9 10.70 -0.90 -1.34
N LYS A 10 11.80 -0.39 -0.76
CA LYS A 10 12.05 -0.47 0.68
C LYS A 10 11.62 0.80 1.38
N LEU A 11 10.78 0.66 2.39
CA LEU A 11 10.33 1.74 3.25
C LEU A 11 11.25 1.89 4.45
N GLY A 12 11.39 3.13 4.93
CA GLY A 12 12.25 3.47 6.05
C GLY A 12 11.78 2.90 7.39
N GLU A 13 12.68 2.96 8.38
CA GLU A 13 12.39 2.52 9.75
C GLU A 13 11.20 3.28 10.36
N GLY A 14 10.42 2.58 11.18
CA GLY A 14 9.27 3.16 11.89
C GLY A 14 7.98 3.26 11.07
N ILE A 15 8.01 2.98 9.77
CA ILE A 15 6.80 2.88 8.94
C ILE A 15 6.17 1.51 9.15
N LYS A 16 4.89 1.48 9.56
CA LYS A 16 4.12 0.25 9.69
C LYS A 16 3.10 0.12 8.57
N LYS A 17 2.70 -1.12 8.28
CA LYS A 17 1.66 -1.40 7.28
C LYS A 17 0.32 -0.71 7.60
N GLU A 18 -0.01 -0.50 8.87
CA GLU A 18 -1.23 0.19 9.29
C GLU A 18 -1.18 1.71 9.05
N ASP A 19 0.01 2.28 8.92
CA ASP A 19 0.20 3.71 8.65
C ASP A 19 0.09 4.03 7.14
N LEU A 20 0.00 3.01 6.28
CA LEU A 20 0.02 3.17 4.83
C LEU A 20 -1.38 3.10 4.22
N TRP A 21 -1.70 4.10 3.41
CA TRP A 21 -2.92 4.16 2.63
C TRP A 21 -2.65 4.11 1.13
N PHE A 22 -3.08 3.03 0.50
CA PHE A 22 -2.95 2.78 -0.93
C PHE A 22 -4.18 3.29 -1.67
N LYS A 23 -3.96 4.12 -2.68
CA LYS A 23 -5.01 4.71 -3.49
C LYS A 23 -4.64 4.69 -4.96
N LYS A 24 -5.60 4.34 -5.81
CA LYS A 24 -5.49 4.55 -7.25
C LYS A 24 -5.92 5.96 -7.62
N GLU A 25 -5.06 6.71 -8.28
CA GLU A 25 -5.37 8.05 -8.80
C GLU A 25 -5.12 8.08 -10.31
N GLY A 26 -6.20 7.97 -11.08
CA GLY A 26 -6.11 7.83 -12.53
C GLY A 26 -5.38 6.55 -12.94
N LYS A 27 -4.15 6.70 -13.47
CA LYS A 27 -3.26 5.59 -13.87
C LYS A 27 -2.14 5.33 -12.86
N ASP A 28 -2.06 6.12 -11.80
CA ASP A 28 -0.97 6.08 -10.83
C ASP A 28 -1.42 5.37 -9.55
N LEU A 29 -0.46 4.79 -8.83
CA LEU A 29 -0.63 4.32 -7.46
C LEU A 29 -0.05 5.38 -6.52
N THR A 30 -0.87 5.87 -5.61
CA THR A 30 -0.47 6.80 -4.55
C THR A 30 -0.46 6.06 -3.22
N ILE A 31 0.64 6.16 -2.48
CA ILE A 31 0.84 5.61 -1.15
C ILE A 31 1.00 6.80 -0.20
N ASN A 32 0.06 6.97 0.72
CA ASN A 32 0.14 8.03 1.73
C ASN A 32 0.53 7.40 3.08
N ASN A 33 1.45 8.03 3.78
CA ASN A 33 1.73 7.74 5.18
C ASN A 33 0.83 8.62 6.05
N LEU A 34 -0.07 7.99 6.79
CA LEU A 34 -1.07 8.65 7.62
C LEU A 34 -0.47 9.30 8.87
N THR A 35 0.71 8.85 9.29
CA THR A 35 1.39 9.29 10.51
C THR A 35 2.22 10.54 10.29
N ASN A 36 2.95 10.63 9.18
CA ASN A 36 3.82 11.77 8.87
C ASN A 36 3.36 12.62 7.66
N GLN A 37 2.23 12.27 7.03
CA GLN A 37 1.65 12.94 5.86
C GLN A 37 2.53 12.91 4.59
N ASP A 38 3.56 12.07 4.55
CA ASP A 38 4.33 11.86 3.33
C ASP A 38 3.50 11.14 2.28
N GLN A 39 3.78 11.47 1.01
CA GLN A 39 3.13 10.86 -0.14
C GLN A 39 4.16 10.36 -1.13
N MET A 40 3.97 9.13 -1.59
CA MET A 40 4.73 8.53 -2.68
C MET A 40 3.77 8.20 -3.83
N THR A 41 4.17 8.51 -5.05
CA THR A 41 3.37 8.18 -6.24
C THR A 41 4.20 7.36 -7.21
N VAL A 42 3.71 6.16 -7.53
CA VAL A 42 4.24 5.31 -8.59
C VAL A 42 3.47 5.63 -9.87
N LYS A 43 4.13 6.33 -10.78
CA LYS A 43 3.55 6.77 -12.05
C LYS A 43 3.25 5.58 -12.95
N ASN A 44 2.13 5.62 -13.65
CA ASN A 44 1.73 4.64 -14.65
C ASN A 44 1.60 3.19 -14.14
N TRP A 45 1.40 3.00 -12.82
CA TRP A 45 1.19 1.69 -12.20
C TRP A 45 0.10 0.85 -12.89
N TYR A 46 -0.98 1.51 -13.32
CA TYR A 46 -2.12 0.87 -13.97
C TYR A 46 -2.07 0.95 -15.51
N SER A 47 -0.97 1.41 -16.12
CA SER A 47 -0.84 1.52 -17.58
C SER A 47 -0.25 0.29 -18.26
N GLY A 48 0.24 -0.67 -17.50
CA GLY A 48 0.91 -1.89 -18.00
C GLY A 48 1.79 -2.51 -16.93
N SER A 49 2.20 -3.77 -17.12
CA SER A 49 3.04 -4.50 -16.16
C SER A 49 4.46 -3.96 -16.03
N ALA A 50 4.98 -3.28 -17.06
CA ALA A 50 6.36 -2.79 -17.09
C ALA A 50 6.68 -1.65 -16.10
N ASN A 51 5.67 -1.03 -15.48
CA ASN A 51 5.84 0.07 -14.51
C ASN A 51 5.40 -0.32 -13.09
N LYS A 52 5.07 -1.59 -12.86
CA LYS A 52 4.68 -2.07 -11.54
C LYS A 52 5.95 -2.44 -10.76
N ILE A 53 5.92 -2.14 -9.47
CA ILE A 53 6.91 -2.66 -8.51
C ILE A 53 6.37 -3.98 -8.02
N GLU A 54 7.14 -5.05 -8.07
CA GLU A 54 6.70 -6.40 -7.69
C GLU A 54 6.40 -6.49 -6.19
N GLN A 55 7.19 -5.81 -5.36
CA GLN A 55 7.09 -5.89 -3.90
C GLN A 55 7.40 -4.57 -3.20
N ILE A 56 6.68 -4.30 -2.12
CA ILE A 56 7.04 -3.28 -1.12
C ILE A 56 7.46 -3.99 0.16
N GLU A 57 8.59 -3.60 0.72
CA GLU A 57 9.18 -4.18 1.94
C GLU A 57 9.32 -3.09 3.02
N LEU A 58 8.90 -3.41 4.23
CA LEU A 58 9.09 -2.60 5.42
C LEU A 58 10.44 -2.91 6.07
N ALA A 59 10.97 -1.96 6.83
CA ALA A 59 12.23 -2.13 7.54
C ALA A 59 12.20 -3.27 8.58
N ASP A 60 11.02 -3.68 9.04
CA ASP A 60 10.86 -4.82 9.96
C ASP A 60 10.92 -6.19 9.26
N GLY A 61 10.98 -6.23 7.93
CA GLY A 61 10.98 -7.45 7.09
C GLY A 61 9.59 -7.87 6.58
N GLY A 62 8.53 -7.17 6.99
CA GLY A 62 7.20 -7.37 6.43
C GLY A 62 7.12 -6.90 4.97
N HIS A 63 6.36 -7.59 4.13
CA HIS A 63 6.29 -7.24 2.71
C HIS A 63 4.92 -7.49 2.10
N ILE A 64 4.65 -6.81 0.98
CA ILE A 64 3.41 -6.93 0.20
C ILE A 64 3.73 -6.98 -1.29
N SER A 65 3.06 -7.87 -2.03
CA SER A 65 3.20 -8.02 -3.47
C SER A 65 2.28 -7.06 -4.25
N ASN A 66 2.58 -6.80 -5.52
CA ASN A 66 1.73 -6.00 -6.41
C ASN A 66 0.28 -6.51 -6.53
N ILE A 67 0.06 -7.83 -6.47
CA ILE A 67 -1.28 -8.44 -6.48
C ILE A 67 -2.03 -8.06 -5.20
N SER A 68 -1.36 -8.18 -4.05
CA SER A 68 -1.91 -7.83 -2.75
C SER A 68 -2.18 -6.32 -2.61
N ILE A 69 -1.34 -5.47 -3.22
CA ILE A 69 -1.56 -4.01 -3.27
C ILE A 69 -2.88 -3.68 -3.97
N ASP A 70 -3.18 -4.33 -5.10
CA ASP A 70 -4.43 -4.06 -5.82
C ASP A 70 -5.67 -4.47 -4.98
N LEU A 71 -5.57 -5.49 -4.13
CA LEU A 71 -6.62 -5.84 -3.15
C LEU A 71 -6.80 -4.77 -2.07
N LEU A 72 -5.69 -4.25 -1.53
CA LEU A 72 -5.74 -3.15 -0.56
C LEU A 72 -6.34 -1.89 -1.17
N VAL A 73 -5.95 -1.53 -2.39
CA VAL A 73 -6.52 -0.38 -3.10
C VAL A 73 -8.03 -0.53 -3.26
N GLN A 74 -8.53 -1.73 -3.60
CA GLN A 74 -9.97 -1.96 -3.70
C GLN A 74 -10.67 -1.82 -2.34
N ALA A 75 -10.12 -2.43 -1.29
CA ALA A 75 -10.66 -2.32 0.06
C ALA A 75 -10.69 -0.85 0.54
N MET A 76 -9.58 -0.13 0.37
CA MET A 76 -9.42 1.27 0.77
C MET A 76 -10.28 2.21 -0.09
N ALA A 77 -10.47 1.92 -1.37
CA ALA A 77 -11.34 2.70 -2.25
C ALA A 77 -12.82 2.62 -1.84
N THR A 78 -13.26 1.55 -1.17
CA THR A 78 -14.65 1.47 -0.67
C THR A 78 -14.97 2.56 0.36
N PHE A 79 -13.95 3.14 0.99
CA PHE A 79 -14.14 4.12 2.04
C PHE A 79 -14.16 5.56 1.53
N ASP A 80 -13.66 5.87 0.32
CA ASP A 80 -13.55 7.21 -0.32
C ASP A 80 -13.27 8.39 0.64
N VAL A 81 -12.67 8.08 1.80
CA VAL A 81 -12.29 9.05 2.80
C VAL A 81 -10.96 9.59 2.33
N LYS A 82 -10.87 10.90 2.13
CA LYS A 82 -9.55 11.55 2.12
C LYS A 82 -8.92 11.23 3.48
N PRO A 83 -7.84 10.43 3.54
CA PRO A 83 -7.27 10.04 4.84
C PRO A 83 -6.76 11.25 5.63
N MET A 84 -6.49 12.36 4.93
CA MET A 84 -6.08 13.64 5.47
C MET A 84 -7.24 14.54 5.96
N ALA A 85 -8.50 14.14 5.75
CA ALA A 85 -9.66 14.82 6.33
C ALA A 85 -10.03 14.08 7.63
N GLU A 86 -9.48 14.56 8.72
CA GLU A 86 -9.59 14.02 10.06
C GLU A 86 -11.03 13.65 10.47
N THR A 87 -11.12 12.54 11.22
CA THR A 87 -12.18 12.15 12.16
C THR A 87 -13.47 11.51 11.62
N SER A 88 -13.37 10.25 11.20
CA SER A 88 -14.05 9.10 11.86
C SER A 88 -14.12 7.91 10.90
N LEU A 89 -13.00 7.19 10.73
CA LEU A 89 -13.13 5.79 10.31
C LEU A 89 -13.97 5.10 11.40
N THR A 90 -15.12 4.56 11.04
CA THR A 90 -15.93 3.82 12.00
C THR A 90 -15.19 2.54 12.42
N PRO A 91 -15.51 1.95 13.59
CA PRO A 91 -14.89 0.69 13.99
C PRO A 91 -15.06 -0.43 12.95
N SER A 92 -16.16 -0.43 12.20
CA SER A 92 -16.37 -1.42 11.13
C SER A 92 -15.44 -1.20 9.94
N GLN A 93 -15.19 0.06 9.55
CA GLN A 93 -14.25 0.39 8.47
C GLN A 93 -12.81 0.03 8.88
N GLN A 94 -12.43 0.37 10.12
CA GLN A 94 -11.12 0.00 10.67
C GLN A 94 -10.92 -1.52 10.69
N ASN A 95 -11.93 -2.29 11.10
CA ASN A 95 -11.87 -3.76 11.08
C ASN A 95 -11.70 -4.31 9.66
N THR A 96 -12.40 -3.75 8.66
CA THR A 96 -12.24 -4.17 7.26
C THR A 96 -10.84 -3.87 6.73
N ILE A 97 -10.30 -2.68 7.01
CA ILE A 97 -8.92 -2.31 6.61
C ILE A 97 -7.91 -3.22 7.31
N GLN A 98 -8.08 -3.47 8.62
CA GLN A 98 -7.18 -4.33 9.38
C GLN A 98 -7.21 -5.78 8.88
N ALA A 99 -8.38 -6.30 8.54
CA ALA A 99 -8.51 -7.61 7.92
C ALA A 99 -7.85 -7.66 6.53
N ALA A 100 -8.02 -6.61 5.73
CA ALA A 100 -7.38 -6.50 4.42
C ALA A 100 -5.85 -6.45 4.57
N LEU A 101 -5.32 -5.66 5.50
CA LEU A 101 -3.89 -5.59 5.81
C LEU A 101 -3.35 -6.96 6.25
N ALA A 102 -4.04 -7.66 7.15
CA ALA A 102 -3.64 -8.99 7.61
C ALA A 102 -3.66 -10.06 6.50
N ASN A 103 -4.56 -9.93 5.52
CA ASN A 103 -4.68 -10.87 4.40
C ASN A 103 -3.70 -10.58 3.24
N THR A 104 -3.14 -9.36 3.19
CA THR A 104 -2.34 -8.90 2.04
C THR A 104 -0.86 -8.81 2.36
N TRP A 105 -0.50 -8.42 3.57
CA TRP A 105 0.88 -8.34 4.05
C TRP A 105 1.36 -9.68 4.57
N VAL A 106 2.60 -10.02 4.24
CA VAL A 106 3.36 -11.08 4.90
C VAL A 106 4.09 -10.45 6.07
N ASP A 107 3.81 -10.93 7.27
CA ASP A 107 4.50 -10.49 8.49
C ASP A 107 5.96 -10.93 8.48
N PRO A 108 6.86 -10.14 9.08
CA PRO A 108 8.25 -10.56 9.22
C PRO A 108 8.32 -11.85 10.04
N THR A 109 8.99 -12.85 9.49
CA THR A 109 9.32 -14.07 10.23
C THR A 109 10.29 -13.68 11.34
N LYS A 110 9.84 -13.81 12.60
CA LYS A 110 10.69 -13.67 13.78
C LYS A 110 11.85 -14.67 13.78
#